data_AF-K0F5Z2-F1
#
_entry.id   AF-K0F5Z2-F1
#
_cell.length_a   1.000
_cell.length_b   1.000
_cell.length_c   1.000
_cell.angle_alpha   90.00
_cell.angle_beta   90.00
_cell.angle_gamma   90.00
#
_symmetry.space_group_name_H-M   'P 1'
#
loop_
_entity.id
_entity.type
_entity.pdbx_description
1 polymer ?
#
loop_
_entity_poly.entity_id
_entity_poly.type
_entity_poly.pdbx_seq_one_letter_code
_entity_poly.pdbx_strand_id
1 'polypeptide(L)'
;MFDSEFAPGDPVRWFDDGHGRGLPADHPAAVRRSGVVSSVLRNPDGSGPAVGYFVRCYSTISGSYIATVRPDLGHVLALDERAS
;
A
#
# COMPACT_ATOMS: atom_id res chain seq x y z
N MET A 1 8.66 -7.72 5.90
CA MET A 1 9.27 -6.41 5.58
C MET A 1 9.04 -6.15 4.09
N PHE A 2 8.99 -4.90 3.65
CA PHE A 2 8.89 -4.61 2.21
C PHE A 2 10.25 -4.81 1.53
N ASP A 3 10.24 -5.32 0.30
CA ASP A 3 11.44 -5.53 -0.51
C ASP A 3 12.02 -4.20 -1.06
N SER A 4 11.25 -3.11 -0.99
CA SER A 4 11.65 -1.78 -1.43
C SER A 4 11.04 -0.71 -0.53
N GLU A 5 11.75 0.40 -0.35
CA GLU A 5 11.21 1.59 0.30
C GLU A 5 10.53 2.49 -0.72
N PHE A 6 9.35 2.99 -0.35
CA PHE A 6 8.60 3.98 -1.13
C PHE A 6 8.63 5.33 -0.41
N ALA A 7 8.68 6.41 -1.18
CA ALA A 7 8.66 7.79 -0.70
C ALA A 7 7.24 8.38 -0.78
N PRO A 8 6.91 9.41 0.02
CA PRO A 8 5.71 10.20 -0.19
C PRO A 8 5.67 10.76 -1.62
N GLY A 9 4.54 10.56 -2.31
CA GLY A 9 4.38 10.89 -3.72
C GLY A 9 4.50 9.70 -4.67
N ASP A 10 5.07 8.58 -4.23
CA ASP A 10 5.18 7.39 -5.09
C ASP A 10 3.81 6.78 -5.38
N PRO A 11 3.48 6.53 -6.66
CA PRO A 11 2.30 5.78 -7.03
C PRO A 11 2.56 4.29 -6.79
N VAL A 12 1.69 3.65 -6.02
CA VAL A 12 1.82 2.25 -5.62
C VAL A 12 0.56 1.45 -5.89
N ARG A 13 0.74 0.15 -6.07
CA ARG A 13 -0.34 -0.83 -6.21
C ARG A 13 -0.08 -2.05 -5.33
N TRP A 14 -1.15 -2.69 -4.89
CA TRP A 14 -1.12 -3.95 -4.14
C TRP A 14 -2.41 -4.72 -4.40
N PHE A 15 -2.53 -5.90 -3.81
CA PHE A 15 -3.74 -6.71 -3.84
C PHE A 15 -4.22 -6.98 -2.40
N ASP A 16 -5.53 -6.87 -2.17
CA ASP A 16 -6.16 -7.18 -0.89
C ASP A 16 -7.43 -8.03 -1.05
N ASP A 17 -7.98 -8.52 0.06
CA ASP A 17 -9.22 -9.30 0.13
C ASP A 17 -10.50 -8.45 0.15
N GLY A 18 -10.43 -7.15 -0.10
CA GLY A 18 -11.55 -6.23 0.07
C GLY A 18 -11.74 -5.72 1.51
N HIS A 19 -11.14 -6.38 2.50
CA HIS A 19 -11.22 -6.06 3.92
C HIS A 19 -9.89 -5.54 4.49
N GLY A 20 -8.89 -5.35 3.63
CA GLY A 20 -7.59 -4.77 3.97
C GLY A 20 -6.54 -5.79 4.45
N ARG A 21 -6.74 -7.09 4.18
CA ARG A 21 -5.64 -8.07 4.25
C ARG A 21 -5.02 -8.20 2.88
N GLY A 22 -3.70 -8.12 2.82
CA GLY A 22 -2.96 -8.33 1.59
C GLY A 22 -3.09 -9.77 1.10
N LEU A 23 -3.20 -9.92 -0.22
CA LEU A 23 -3.26 -11.19 -0.92
C LEU A 23 -2.25 -11.22 -2.06
N PRO A 24 -1.77 -12.40 -2.49
CA PRO A 24 -1.01 -12.51 -3.72
C PRO A 24 -1.93 -12.25 -4.93
N ALA A 25 -1.35 -11.78 -6.03
CA ALA A 25 -2.10 -11.33 -7.21
C ALA A 25 -2.91 -12.43 -7.91
N ASP A 26 -2.53 -13.69 -7.72
CA ASP A 26 -3.15 -14.88 -8.28
C ASP A 26 -4.26 -15.46 -7.39
N HIS A 27 -4.49 -14.89 -6.19
CA HIS A 27 -5.55 -15.35 -5.31
C HIS A 27 -6.94 -14.96 -5.87
N PRO A 28 -7.94 -15.86 -5.88
CA PRO A 28 -9.24 -15.60 -6.52
C PRO A 28 -10.05 -14.47 -5.86
N ALA A 29 -9.78 -14.18 -4.59
CA ALA A 29 -10.39 -13.05 -3.86
C ALA A 29 -9.55 -11.76 -3.93
N ALA A 30 -8.43 -11.74 -4.65
CA ALA A 30 -7.54 -10.59 -4.71
C ALA A 30 -8.16 -9.44 -5.52
N VAL A 31 -8.29 -8.29 -4.87
CA VAL A 31 -8.72 -7.03 -5.47
C VAL A 31 -7.50 -6.13 -5.64
N ARG A 32 -7.21 -5.72 -6.87
CA ARG A 32 -6.15 -4.75 -7.14
C ARG A 32 -6.54 -3.39 -6.55
N ARG A 33 -5.65 -2.83 -5.74
CA ARG A 33 -5.69 -1.45 -5.25
C ARG A 33 -4.55 -0.64 -5.82
N SER A 34 -4.75 0.67 -5.89
CA SER A 34 -3.70 1.63 -6.17
C SER A 34 -3.95 2.95 -5.46
N GLY A 35 -2.88 3.71 -5.27
CA GLY A 35 -2.93 5.03 -4.66
C GLY A 35 -1.54 5.66 -4.60
N VAL A 36 -1.43 6.79 -3.91
CA VAL A 36 -0.17 7.52 -3.74
C VAL A 36 0.26 7.45 -2.29
N VAL A 37 1.52 7.11 -2.03
CA VAL A 37 2.08 7.11 -0.68
C VAL A 37 1.98 8.52 -0.10
N SER A 38 1.29 8.67 1.02
CA SER A 38 1.12 9.93 1.73
C SER A 38 2.10 10.06 2.90
N SER A 39 2.46 8.95 3.54
CA SER A 39 3.42 8.93 4.64
C SER A 39 4.02 7.54 4.79
N VAL A 40 5.27 7.51 5.21
CA VAL A 40 5.99 6.28 5.59
C VAL A 40 5.82 6.06 7.09
N LEU A 41 5.50 4.85 7.50
CA LEU A 41 5.46 4.45 8.91
C LEU A 41 6.78 3.79 9.26
N ARG A 42 7.44 4.27 10.30
CA ARG A 42 8.70 3.72 10.84
C ARG A 42 8.56 3.45 12.33
N ASN A 43 9.52 2.72 12.90
CA ASN A 43 9.61 2.56 14.35
C ASN A 43 9.74 3.93 15.04
N PRO A 44 9.32 4.06 16.32
CA PRO A 44 9.37 5.34 17.04
C PRO A 44 10.75 5.97 17.17
N ASP A 45 11.80 5.14 17.19
CA ASP A 45 13.20 5.57 17.20
C ASP A 45 13.70 6.02 15.82
N GLY A 46 12.84 5.98 14.79
CA GLY A 46 13.16 6.27 13.40
C GLY A 46 14.07 5.23 12.75
N SER A 47 14.43 4.16 13.46
CA SER A 47 15.42 3.21 13.00
C SER A 47 14.80 2.12 12.13
N GLY A 48 15.61 1.64 11.19
CA GLY A 48 15.27 0.52 10.35
C GLY A 48 14.23 0.83 9.25
N PRO A 49 13.69 -0.24 8.64
CA PRO A 49 12.87 -0.13 7.46
C PRO A 49 11.47 0.39 7.76
N ALA A 50 10.78 0.82 6.71
CA ALA A 50 9.36 1.10 6.79
C ALA A 50 8.57 -0.12 7.31
N VAL A 51 7.78 0.09 8.35
CA VAL A 51 6.85 -0.91 8.91
C VAL A 51 5.48 -0.86 8.24
N GLY A 52 5.21 0.19 7.48
CA GLY A 52 3.96 0.40 6.76
C GLY A 52 3.95 1.70 5.96
N TYR A 53 2.86 1.90 5.22
CA TYR A 53 2.59 3.14 4.49
C TYR A 53 1.14 3.56 4.68
N PHE A 54 0.92 4.85 4.79
CA PHE A 54 -0.39 5.43 4.52
C PHE A 54 -0.47 5.78 3.05
N VAL A 55 -1.43 5.17 2.35
CA VAL A 55 -1.63 5.36 0.92
C VAL A 55 -2.96 6.08 0.68
N ARG A 56 -2.90 7.24 0.05
CA ARG A 56 -4.08 7.97 -0.39
C ARG A 56 -4.65 7.30 -1.63
N CYS A 57 -5.87 6.82 -1.49
CA CYS A 57 -6.63 6.14 -2.53
C CYS A 57 -7.82 7.01 -2.95
N TYR A 58 -8.38 6.72 -4.12
CA TYR A 58 -9.58 7.35 -4.62
C TYR A 58 -10.61 6.29 -4.99
N SER A 59 -11.85 6.46 -4.55
CA SER A 59 -13.00 5.70 -5.05
C SER A 59 -14.05 6.67 -5.61
N THR A 60 -14.87 6.17 -6.52
CA THR A 60 -15.99 6.92 -7.09
C THR A 60 -17.12 7.19 -6.08
N ILE A 61 -17.19 6.42 -5.00
CA ILE A 61 -18.28 6.47 -4.01
C ILE A 61 -17.92 7.37 -2.83
N SER A 62 -16.73 7.16 -2.24
CA SER A 62 -16.29 7.84 -1.02
C SER A 62 -15.33 9.00 -1.27
N GLY A 63 -14.92 9.24 -2.51
CA GLY A 63 -13.85 10.19 -2.82
C GLY A 63 -12.50 9.66 -2.33
N SER A 64 -11.70 10.53 -1.71
CA SER A 64 -10.38 10.14 -1.20
C SER A 64 -10.45 9.46 0.17
N TYR A 65 -9.71 8.37 0.34
CA TYR A 65 -9.55 7.69 1.63
C TYR A 65 -8.09 7.26 1.85
N ILE A 66 -7.73 6.94 3.09
CA ILE A 66 -6.39 6.44 3.43
C ILE A 66 -6.47 4.93 3.66
N ALA A 67 -5.65 4.18 2.94
CA ALA A 67 -5.38 2.77 3.20
C ALA A 67 -4.08 2.65 4.01
N THR A 68 -4.09 1.77 5.01
CA THR A 68 -2.89 1.41 5.75
C THR A 68 -2.34 0.12 5.17
N VAL A 69 -1.16 0.18 4.58
CA VAL A 69 -0.55 -0.97 3.89
C VAL A 69 0.67 -1.41 4.68
N ARG A 70 0.68 -2.68 5.10
CA ARG A 70 1.71 -3.24 5.99
C ARG A 70 2.08 -4.67 5.60
N PRO A 71 3.36 -5.08 5.72
CA PRO A 71 3.80 -6.43 5.34
C PRO A 71 3.22 -7.50 6.25
N ASP A 72 3.00 -7.21 7.53
CA ASP A 72 2.45 -8.16 8.51
C ASP A 72 0.97 -8.46 8.28
N LEU A 73 0.28 -7.63 7.49
CA LEU A 73 -1.07 -7.90 6.99
C LEU A 73 -1.05 -8.63 5.63
N GLY A 74 0.12 -9.07 5.15
CA GLY A 74 0.28 -9.79 3.88
C GLY A 74 0.39 -8.88 2.65
N HIS A 75 0.49 -7.57 2.81
CA HIS A 75 0.57 -6.67 1.67
C HIS A 75 1.94 -6.69 1.00
N VAL A 76 1.93 -6.81 -0.32
CA VAL A 76 3.09 -6.61 -1.19
C VAL A 76 2.79 -5.40 -2.08
N LEU A 77 3.57 -4.33 -1.92
CA LEU A 77 3.47 -3.15 -2.78
C LEU A 77 4.43 -3.28 -3.95
N ALA A 78 4.01 -2.75 -5.08
CA ALA A 78 4.87 -2.43 -6.21
C ALA A 78 4.59 -0.99 -6.66
N LEU A 79 5.54 -0.37 -7.36
CA LEU A 79 5.28 0.87 -8.07
C LEU A 79 4.15 0.64 -9.09
N ASP A 80 3.24 1.62 -9.20
CA ASP A 80 2.23 1.64 -10.25
C ASP A 80 2.77 2.43 -11.45
N GLU A 81 3.52 1.74 -12.32
CA GLU A 81 4.19 2.32 -13.50
C GLU A 81 3.20 2.94 -14.52
N ARG A 82 1.89 2.76 -14.33
CA ARG A 82 0.85 3.40 -15.16
C ARG A 82 0.61 4.88 -14.84
N ALA A 83 1.28 5.44 -13.85
CA ALA A 83 1.08 6.82 -13.39
C ALA A 83 2.07 7.85 -13.96
N SER A 84 2.89 7.48 -14.97
CA SER A 84 3.70 8.42 -15.76
C SER A 84 2.97 8.86 -17.02
#